data_AF-A0AAU6A7T7-F1
#
_entry.id   AF-A0AAU6A7T7-F1
#
_cell.length_a   1.000
_cell.length_b   1.000
_cell.length_c   1.000
_cell.angle_alpha   90.00
_cell.angle_beta   90.00
_cell.angle_gamma   90.00
#
_symmetry.space_group_name_H-M   'P 1'
#
loop_
_entity.id
_entity.type
_entity.pdbx_description
1 polymer ?
#
loop_
_entity_poly.entity_id
_entity_poly.type
_entity_poly.pdbx_seq_one_letter_code
_entity_poly.pdbx_strand_id
1 'polypeptide(L)'
;MTTDAATPERNPFLEAVGRVTVAGAHLDNSLHNLLGSLAFEPTLLVLANAEGTARLIELCELALKCYDFAPADLADVKDCLSRAKALKDKRNTVVHSLFIQADEGDGLDAMRPARKTLGHNVTPITIADMEVLAEEIEELRHGLFRAGWNVRCHQTGMQRIPRPGESSEAASTASP
;
A
#
# COMPACT_ATOMS: atom_id res chain seq x y z
N MET A 1 48.29 8.04 -12.24
CA MET A 1 47.56 6.78 -12.01
C MET A 1 46.12 7.14 -11.75
N THR A 2 45.30 7.16 -12.79
CA THR A 2 43.87 7.40 -12.72
C THR A 2 43.20 6.14 -12.20
N THR A 3 42.68 6.18 -10.98
CA THR A 3 41.76 5.18 -10.45
C THR A 3 40.52 5.20 -11.31
N ASP A 4 40.44 4.24 -12.23
CA ASP A 4 39.22 3.93 -12.98
C ASP A 4 38.16 3.56 -11.94
N ALA A 5 37.19 4.46 -11.73
CA ALA A 5 36.10 4.23 -10.81
C ALA A 5 35.21 3.16 -11.45
N ALA A 6 35.46 1.89 -11.12
CA ALA A 6 34.62 0.78 -11.54
C ALA A 6 33.16 1.12 -11.22
N THR A 7 32.35 1.22 -12.27
CA THR A 7 30.92 1.51 -12.11
C THR A 7 30.31 0.34 -11.35
N PRO A 8 29.62 0.57 -10.21
CA PRO A 8 29.08 -0.53 -9.42
C PRO A 8 28.11 -1.36 -10.27
N GLU A 9 28.37 -2.66 -10.33
CA GLU A 9 27.52 -3.62 -11.03
C GLU A 9 26.15 -3.66 -10.34
N ARG A 10 25.10 -3.46 -11.13
CA ARG A 10 23.72 -3.40 -10.62
C ARG A 10 23.26 -4.81 -10.25
N ASN A 11 22.77 -4.98 -9.03
CA ASN A 11 22.18 -6.23 -8.57
C ASN A 11 20.65 -6.16 -8.74
N PRO A 12 20.05 -6.90 -9.70
CA PRO A 12 18.62 -6.83 -9.98
C PRO A 12 17.73 -7.17 -8.78
N PHE A 13 18.17 -8.11 -7.94
CA PHE A 13 17.44 -8.48 -6.73
C PHE A 13 17.38 -7.33 -5.72
N LEU A 14 18.51 -6.67 -5.46
CA LEU A 14 18.54 -5.51 -4.55
C LEU A 14 17.72 -4.34 -5.09
N GLU A 15 17.73 -4.13 -6.42
CA GLU A 15 16.86 -3.13 -7.05
C GLU A 15 15.38 -3.45 -6.84
N ALA A 16 14.96 -4.71 -7.00
CA ALA A 16 13.58 -5.13 -6.79
C ALA A 16 13.13 -4.98 -5.32
N VAL A 17 13.96 -5.39 -4.35
CA VAL A 17 13.70 -5.15 -2.92
C VAL A 17 13.63 -3.65 -2.63
N GLY A 18 14.52 -2.85 -3.23
CA GLY A 18 14.50 -1.39 -3.13
C GLY A 18 13.19 -0.79 -3.64
N ARG A 19 12.70 -1.24 -4.80
CA ARG A 19 11.41 -0.80 -5.38
C ARG A 19 10.24 -1.12 -4.47
N VAL A 20 10.16 -2.35 -3.95
CA VAL A 20 9.10 -2.76 -3.01
C VAL A 20 9.15 -1.92 -1.73
N THR A 21 10.35 -1.58 -1.24
CA THR A 21 10.53 -0.74 -0.05
C THR A 21 10.02 0.68 -0.30
N VAL A 22 10.40 1.30 -1.43
CA VAL A 22 9.94 2.64 -1.81
C VAL A 22 8.43 2.67 -2.02
N ALA A 23 7.88 1.69 -2.75
CA ALA A 23 6.44 1.57 -2.94
C ALA A 23 5.71 1.43 -1.60
N GLY A 24 6.29 0.67 -0.65
CA GLY A 24 5.78 0.57 0.72
C GLY A 24 5.70 1.93 1.44
N ALA A 25 6.71 2.78 1.31
CA ALA A 25 6.68 4.14 1.88
C ALA A 25 5.63 5.03 1.19
N HIS A 26 5.44 4.88 -0.12
CA HIS A 26 4.38 5.57 -0.85
C HIS A 26 2.99 5.13 -0.41
N LEU A 27 2.80 3.85 -0.08
CA LEU A 27 1.56 3.33 0.50
C LEU A 27 1.27 3.98 1.85
N ASP A 28 2.28 4.07 2.73
CA ASP A 28 2.14 4.72 4.04
C ASP A 28 1.72 6.18 3.89
N ASN A 29 2.38 6.93 3.00
CA ASN A 29 2.00 8.30 2.69
C ASN A 29 0.57 8.41 2.11
N SER A 30 0.17 7.46 1.27
CA SER A 30 -1.18 7.45 0.69
C SER A 30 -2.26 7.14 1.72
N LEU A 31 -1.97 6.25 2.68
CA LEU A 31 -2.85 5.98 3.82
C LEU A 31 -2.95 7.18 4.76
N HIS A 32 -1.86 7.91 4.97
CA HIS A 32 -1.89 9.19 5.70
C HIS A 32 -2.82 10.21 5.02
N ASN A 33 -2.71 10.36 3.70
CA ASN A 33 -3.58 11.26 2.94
C ASN A 33 -5.04 10.81 2.97
N LEU A 34 -5.29 9.50 2.89
CA LEU A 34 -6.62 8.94 3.08
C LEU A 34 -7.15 9.27 4.48
N LEU A 35 -6.36 9.03 5.53
CA LEU A 35 -6.75 9.38 6.89
C LEU A 35 -7.05 10.88 7.03
N GLY A 36 -6.26 11.76 6.41
CA GLY A 36 -6.55 13.20 6.33
C GLY A 36 -7.85 13.55 5.60
N SER A 37 -8.33 12.65 4.74
CA SER A 37 -9.62 12.79 4.05
C SER A 37 -10.78 12.23 4.86
N LEU A 38 -10.54 11.24 5.73
CA LEU A 38 -11.55 10.60 6.57
C LEU A 38 -11.72 11.27 7.95
N ALA A 39 -10.62 11.73 8.54
CA ALA A 39 -10.57 12.26 9.89
C ALA A 39 -10.80 13.77 9.90
N PHE A 40 -11.80 14.20 10.65
CA PHE A 40 -12.07 15.62 10.90
C PHE A 40 -11.32 16.14 12.13
N GLU A 41 -10.91 15.24 13.02
CA GLU A 41 -10.22 15.58 14.25
C GLU A 41 -8.69 15.54 14.11
N PRO A 42 -7.97 16.56 14.59
CA PRO A 42 -6.52 16.61 14.51
C PRO A 42 -5.85 15.50 15.33
N THR A 43 -6.54 14.95 16.34
CA THR A 43 -6.00 13.91 17.24
C THR A 43 -5.61 12.65 16.49
N LEU A 44 -6.43 12.17 15.55
CA LEU A 44 -6.11 10.98 14.76
C LEU A 44 -4.92 11.20 13.84
N LEU A 45 -4.76 12.42 13.31
CA LEU A 45 -3.62 12.80 12.47
C LEU A 45 -2.33 12.90 13.28
N VAL A 46 -2.39 13.41 14.51
CA VAL A 46 -1.25 13.44 15.43
C VAL A 46 -0.83 12.02 15.79
N LEU A 47 -1.78 11.13 16.07
CA LEU A 47 -1.49 9.72 16.37
C LEU A 47 -0.93 8.96 15.17
N ALA A 48 -1.25 9.36 13.95
CA ALA A 48 -0.71 8.74 12.75
C ALA A 48 0.76 9.09 12.52
N ASN A 49 1.26 10.19 13.06
CA ASN A 49 2.64 10.62 12.84
C ASN A 49 3.62 9.60 13.42
N ALA A 50 4.47 9.03 12.55
CA ALA A 50 5.41 7.96 12.82
C ALA A 50 4.83 6.52 12.91
N GLU A 51 3.56 6.34 12.53
CA GLU A 51 2.95 5.00 12.50
C GLU A 51 3.21 4.26 11.18
N GLY A 52 3.30 2.94 11.27
CA GLY A 52 3.44 2.08 10.09
C GLY A 52 2.09 1.73 9.46
N THR A 53 2.13 1.16 8.25
CA THR A 53 0.96 0.77 7.44
C THR A 53 -0.17 0.09 8.22
N ALA A 54 0.15 -0.85 9.11
CA ALA A 54 -0.85 -1.59 9.87
C ALA A 54 -1.69 -0.67 10.77
N ARG A 55 -1.02 0.23 11.48
CA ARG A 55 -1.67 1.16 12.38
C ARG A 55 -2.42 2.26 11.61
N LEU A 56 -1.88 2.71 10.47
CA LEU A 56 -2.60 3.63 9.58
C LEU A 56 -3.91 3.03 9.05
N ILE A 57 -3.93 1.75 8.70
CA ILE A 57 -5.16 1.04 8.31
C ILE A 57 -6.17 1.03 9.47
N GLU A 58 -5.73 0.68 10.69
CA GLU A 58 -6.61 0.69 11.88
C GLU A 58 -7.19 2.08 12.16
N LEU A 59 -6.39 3.14 12.01
CA LEU A 59 -6.85 4.52 12.19
C LEU A 59 -7.88 4.92 11.12
N CYS A 60 -7.69 4.50 9.87
CA CYS A 60 -8.68 4.70 8.82
C CYS A 60 -9.99 3.94 9.13
N GLU A 61 -9.90 2.69 9.57
CA GLU A 61 -11.08 1.91 9.98
C GLU A 61 -11.80 2.52 11.18
N LEU A 62 -11.07 3.13 12.11
CA LEU A 62 -11.64 3.85 13.24
C LEU A 62 -12.36 5.11 12.75
N ALA A 63 -11.74 5.91 11.88
CA ALA A 63 -12.39 7.09 11.29
C ALA A 63 -13.69 6.73 10.56
N LEU A 64 -13.72 5.61 9.84
CA LEU A 64 -14.93 5.08 9.18
C LEU A 64 -16.06 4.71 10.16
N LYS A 65 -15.77 4.44 11.43
CA LYS A 65 -16.78 4.12 12.45
C LYS A 65 -17.28 5.36 13.20
N CYS A 66 -16.50 6.44 13.19
CA CYS A 66 -16.80 7.66 13.95
C CYS A 66 -17.70 8.64 13.19
N TYR A 67 -17.78 8.54 11.87
CA TYR A 67 -18.53 9.48 11.03
C TYR A 67 -19.46 8.75 10.06
N ASP A 68 -20.52 9.46 9.66
CA ASP A 68 -21.47 8.97 8.67
C ASP A 68 -20.95 9.20 7.25
N PHE A 69 -20.81 8.12 6.49
CA PHE A 69 -20.41 8.13 5.08
C PHE A 69 -21.50 7.52 4.22
N ALA A 70 -21.61 7.98 2.97
CA ALA A 70 -22.49 7.32 2.01
C ALA A 70 -22.09 5.84 1.87
N PRO A 71 -23.04 4.89 1.83
CA PRO A 71 -22.72 3.46 1.80
C PRO A 71 -21.79 3.05 0.66
N ALA A 72 -21.92 3.71 -0.50
CA ALA A 72 -21.08 3.46 -1.66
C ALA A 72 -19.61 3.86 -1.42
N ASP A 73 -19.37 5.01 -0.79
CA ASP A 73 -18.01 5.50 -0.50
C ASP A 73 -17.38 4.71 0.64
N LEU A 74 -18.17 4.32 1.65
CA LEU A 74 -17.70 3.45 2.73
C LEU A 74 -17.25 2.08 2.19
N ALA A 75 -18.02 1.49 1.28
CA ALA A 75 -17.64 0.22 0.63
C ALA A 75 -16.34 0.38 -0.19
N ASP A 76 -16.19 1.52 -0.88
CA ASP A 76 -15.02 1.84 -1.69
C ASP A 76 -13.74 1.98 -0.87
N VAL A 77 -13.80 2.71 0.25
CA VAL A 77 -12.66 2.85 1.16
C VAL A 77 -12.31 1.50 1.78
N LYS A 78 -13.30 0.71 2.21
CA LYS A 78 -13.06 -0.62 2.79
C LYS A 78 -12.39 -1.58 1.81
N ASP A 79 -12.77 -1.56 0.53
CA ASP A 79 -12.10 -2.33 -0.51
C ASP A 79 -10.62 -1.94 -0.62
N CYS A 80 -10.33 -0.64 -0.67
CA CYS A 80 -8.96 -0.14 -0.72
C CYS A 80 -8.13 -0.53 0.53
N LEU A 81 -8.72 -0.45 1.73
CA LEU A 81 -8.04 -0.84 2.97
C LEU A 81 -7.77 -2.35 3.04
N SER A 82 -8.71 -3.17 2.55
CA SER A 82 -8.53 -4.63 2.43
C SER A 82 -7.35 -4.98 1.51
N ARG A 83 -7.28 -4.32 0.34
CA ARG A 83 -6.16 -4.46 -0.59
C ARG A 83 -4.84 -3.99 0.04
N ALA A 84 -4.84 -2.84 0.72
CA ALA A 84 -3.66 -2.32 1.42
C ALA A 84 -3.12 -3.31 2.47
N LYS A 85 -4.02 -3.96 3.22
CA LYS A 85 -3.66 -4.97 4.21
C LYS A 85 -2.98 -6.19 3.55
N ALA A 86 -3.55 -6.70 2.46
CA ALA A 86 -2.98 -7.82 1.72
C ALA A 86 -1.59 -7.49 1.15
N LEU A 87 -1.43 -6.31 0.52
CA LEU A 87 -0.15 -5.87 -0.03
C LEU A 87 0.90 -5.63 1.04
N LYS A 88 0.51 -5.07 2.19
CA LYS A 88 1.39 -4.91 3.36
C LYS A 88 1.93 -6.26 3.83
N ASP A 89 1.09 -7.29 3.93
CA ASP A 89 1.54 -8.61 4.37
C ASP A 89 2.48 -9.28 3.35
N LYS A 90 2.23 -9.10 2.03
CA LYS A 90 3.16 -9.52 0.96
C LYS A 90 4.51 -8.78 1.06
N ARG A 91 4.49 -7.45 1.14
CA ARG A 91 5.69 -6.60 1.30
C ARG A 91 6.48 -6.98 2.55
N ASN A 92 5.81 -7.26 3.67
CA ASN A 92 6.49 -7.67 4.89
C ASN A 92 7.29 -8.98 4.69
N THR A 93 6.83 -9.88 3.82
CA THR A 93 7.62 -11.05 3.42
C THR A 93 8.88 -10.64 2.65
N VAL A 94 8.80 -9.64 1.76
CA VAL A 94 9.99 -9.17 1.02
C VAL A 94 10.98 -8.44 1.94
N VAL A 95 10.51 -7.50 2.76
CA VAL A 95 11.38 -6.58 3.50
C VAL A 95 11.98 -7.21 4.77
N HIS A 96 11.34 -8.25 5.32
CA HIS A 96 11.75 -8.86 6.60
C HIS A 96 12.21 -10.31 6.50
N SER A 97 12.33 -10.86 5.29
CA SER A 97 12.87 -12.21 5.11
C SER A 97 14.36 -12.21 4.79
N LEU A 98 15.01 -13.29 5.16
CA LEU A 98 16.30 -13.67 4.63
C LEU A 98 16.07 -14.42 3.32
N PHE A 99 16.90 -14.18 2.32
CA PHE A 99 16.78 -14.80 1.01
C PHE A 99 17.91 -15.78 0.78
N ILE A 100 17.57 -17.00 0.38
CA ILE A 100 18.52 -18.01 -0.10
C ILE A 100 18.12 -18.37 -1.54
N GLN A 101 19.10 -18.69 -2.38
CA GLN A 101 18.83 -19.18 -3.72
C GLN A 101 18.08 -20.51 -3.64
N ALA A 102 16.98 -20.65 -4.37
CA ALA A 102 16.21 -21.89 -4.40
C ALA A 102 17.02 -23.01 -5.07
N ASP A 103 16.87 -24.24 -4.57
CA ASP A 103 17.59 -25.42 -5.10
C ASP A 103 17.14 -25.80 -6.53
N GLU A 104 15.94 -25.39 -6.94
CA GLU A 104 15.39 -25.60 -8.29
C GLU A 104 15.04 -24.24 -8.96
N GLY A 105 15.87 -23.79 -9.91
CA GLY A 105 15.58 -22.65 -10.80
C GLY A 105 16.15 -21.28 -10.40
N ASP A 106 15.69 -20.21 -11.07
CA ASP A 106 16.12 -18.80 -10.85
C ASP A 106 15.37 -18.10 -9.69
N GLY A 107 14.81 -18.87 -8.74
CA GLY A 107 13.97 -18.37 -7.63
C GLY A 107 14.73 -18.09 -6.33
N LEU A 108 14.11 -17.36 -5.41
CA LEU A 108 14.61 -17.12 -4.06
C LEU A 108 13.63 -17.65 -3.03
N ASP A 109 14.17 -18.32 -2.01
CA ASP A 109 13.43 -18.74 -0.84
C ASP A 109 13.47 -17.65 0.22
N ALA A 110 12.33 -16.98 0.42
CA ALA A 110 12.15 -16.01 1.48
C ALA A 110 11.85 -16.73 2.80
N MET A 111 12.77 -16.61 3.75
CA MET A 111 12.65 -17.17 5.09
C MET A 111 12.48 -16.08 6.13
N ARG A 112 11.40 -16.16 6.90
CA ARG A 112 11.24 -15.27 8.06
C ARG A 112 12.17 -15.73 9.20
N PRO A 113 12.97 -14.83 9.80
CA PRO A 113 13.71 -15.16 11.03
C PRO A 113 12.72 -15.58 12.11
N ALA A 114 12.84 -16.81 12.61
CA ALA A 114 11.86 -17.38 13.54
C ALA A 114 11.78 -16.57 14.84
N ARG A 115 10.61 -15.98 15.12
CA ARG A 115 10.29 -15.52 16.47
C ARG A 115 9.76 -16.72 17.28
N LYS A 116 10.65 -17.30 18.08
CA LYS A 116 10.40 -18.23 19.23
C LYS A 116 9.63 -19.54 19.00
N THR A 117 9.03 -19.82 17.84
CA THR A 117 8.31 -21.09 17.60
C THR A 117 8.85 -21.78 16.35
N LEU A 118 9.17 -23.07 16.50
CA LEU A 118 9.82 -23.93 15.53
C LEU A 118 8.99 -24.06 14.25
N GLY A 119 9.43 -23.38 13.19
CA GLY A 119 8.90 -23.55 11.83
C GLY A 119 9.59 -22.59 10.87
N HIS A 120 10.37 -23.14 9.92
CA HIS A 120 10.85 -22.38 8.77
C HIS A 120 9.70 -22.26 7.78
N ASN A 121 8.96 -21.14 7.83
CA ASN A 121 8.04 -20.80 6.75
C ASN A 121 8.87 -20.22 5.60
N VAL A 122 9.13 -21.07 4.61
CA VAL A 122 9.74 -20.70 3.34
C VAL A 122 8.63 -20.28 2.38
N THR A 123 8.78 -19.12 1.75
CA THR A 123 7.90 -18.69 0.67
C THR A 123 8.75 -18.47 -0.58
N PRO A 124 8.56 -19.23 -1.66
CA PRO A 124 9.26 -18.97 -2.90
C PRO A 124 8.80 -17.63 -3.46
N ILE A 125 9.75 -16.82 -3.91
CA ILE A 125 9.50 -15.51 -4.52
C ILE A 125 10.53 -15.23 -5.60
N THR A 126 10.09 -14.66 -6.72
CA THR A 126 10.94 -14.26 -7.82
C THR A 126 11.14 -12.75 -7.86
N ILE A 127 12.13 -12.27 -8.61
CA ILE A 127 12.30 -10.84 -8.89
C ILE A 127 11.05 -10.26 -9.56
N ALA A 128 10.46 -11.00 -10.52
CA ALA A 128 9.24 -10.57 -11.20
C ALA A 128 8.07 -10.40 -10.22
N ASP A 129 7.92 -11.29 -9.22
CA ASP A 129 6.88 -11.14 -8.19
C ASP A 129 7.08 -9.89 -7.35
N MET A 130 8.34 -9.51 -7.06
CA MET A 130 8.65 -8.28 -6.33
C MET A 130 8.33 -7.03 -7.16
N GLU A 131 8.63 -7.06 -8.46
CA GLU A 131 8.31 -5.96 -9.36
C GLU A 131 6.79 -5.78 -9.50
N VAL A 132 6.06 -6.87 -9.73
CA VAL A 132 4.58 -6.86 -9.76
C VAL A 132 4.01 -6.35 -8.44
N LEU A 133 4.56 -6.78 -7.30
CA LEU A 133 4.13 -6.28 -6.00
C LEU A 133 4.32 -4.76 -5.86
N ALA A 134 5.45 -4.22 -6.33
CA ALA A 134 5.67 -2.78 -6.31
C ALA A 134 4.65 -2.04 -7.20
N GLU A 135 4.36 -2.57 -8.39
CA GLU A 135 3.34 -2.02 -9.29
C GLU A 135 1.93 -2.07 -8.69
N GLU A 136 1.52 -3.19 -8.07
CA GLU A 136 0.24 -3.34 -7.37
C GLU A 136 0.08 -2.29 -6.26
N ILE A 137 1.17 -2.00 -5.53
CA ILE A 137 1.17 -0.97 -4.49
C ILE A 137 1.00 0.43 -5.11
N GLU A 138 1.71 0.73 -6.19
CA GLU A 138 1.60 2.02 -6.88
C GLU A 138 0.21 2.25 -7.50
N GLU A 139 -0.40 1.20 -8.06
CA GLU A 139 -1.76 1.26 -8.58
C GLU A 139 -2.77 1.57 -7.45
N LEU A 140 -2.61 0.92 -6.29
CA LEU A 140 -3.49 1.13 -5.15
C LEU A 140 -3.46 2.59 -4.65
N ARG A 141 -2.36 3.33 -4.82
CA ARG A 141 -2.28 4.75 -4.44
C ARG A 141 -3.34 5.60 -5.12
N HIS A 142 -3.57 5.35 -6.41
CA HIS A 142 -4.60 6.04 -7.18
C HIS A 142 -5.99 5.68 -6.66
N GLY A 143 -6.20 4.42 -6.30
CA GLY A 143 -7.43 3.95 -5.65
C GLY A 143 -7.70 4.62 -4.31
N LEU A 144 -6.70 4.71 -3.44
CA LEU A 144 -6.77 5.35 -2.12
C LEU A 144 -7.06 6.86 -2.24
N PHE A 145 -6.36 7.55 -3.13
CA PHE A 145 -6.61 8.97 -3.41
C PHE A 145 -8.06 9.19 -3.87
N ARG A 146 -8.51 8.41 -4.86
CA ARG A 146 -9.87 8.49 -5.39
C ARG A 146 -10.92 8.23 -4.31
N ALA A 147 -10.75 7.18 -3.51
CA ALA A 147 -11.68 6.85 -2.43
C ALA A 147 -11.75 7.96 -1.38
N GLY A 148 -10.60 8.49 -0.94
CA GLY A 148 -10.54 9.62 0.00
C GLY A 148 -11.15 10.91 -0.57
N TRP A 149 -10.91 11.19 -1.85
CA TRP A 149 -11.52 12.33 -2.54
C TRP A 149 -13.05 12.22 -2.59
N ASN A 150 -13.56 11.07 -3.02
CA ASN A 150 -14.99 10.83 -3.19
C ASN A 150 -15.77 10.92 -1.87
N VAL A 151 -15.16 10.50 -0.76
CA VAL A 151 -15.72 10.70 0.58
C VAL A 151 -16.00 12.18 0.88
N ARG A 152 -15.16 13.10 0.39
CA ARG A 152 -15.23 14.54 0.68
C ARG A 152 -15.87 15.39 -0.42
N CYS A 153 -16.07 14.84 -1.62
CA CYS A 153 -16.50 15.63 -2.77
C CYS A 153 -17.85 16.31 -2.51
N HIS A 154 -18.78 15.61 -1.85
CA HIS A 154 -20.08 16.16 -1.45
C HIS A 154 -19.98 17.35 -0.48
N GLN A 155 -19.05 17.30 0.48
CA GLN A 155 -18.87 18.36 1.47
C GLN A 155 -18.18 19.61 0.91
N THR A 156 -17.41 19.43 -0.16
CA THR A 156 -16.59 20.48 -0.77
C THR A 156 -17.21 21.06 -2.04
N GLY A 157 -18.35 20.52 -2.51
CA GLY A 157 -18.97 20.88 -3.77
C GLY A 157 -18.15 20.47 -5.00
N MET A 158 -17.19 19.55 -4.82
CA MET A 158 -16.31 19.06 -5.88
C MET A 158 -16.92 17.84 -6.58
N GLN A 159 -16.50 17.61 -7.83
CA GLN A 159 -16.96 16.44 -8.59
C GLN A 159 -16.30 15.16 -8.09
N ARG A 160 -17.08 14.07 -8.12
CA ARG A 160 -16.61 12.72 -7.84
C ARG A 160 -15.65 12.25 -8.94
N ILE A 161 -14.62 11.52 -8.57
CA ILE A 161 -13.73 10.85 -9.53
C ILE A 161 -14.31 9.44 -9.80
N PRO A 162 -14.64 9.11 -11.06
CA PRO A 162 -15.25 7.83 -11.42
C PRO A 162 -14.27 6.68 -11.21
N ARG A 163 -14.80 5.46 -10.97
CA ARG A 163 -13.96 4.25 -11.01
C ARG A 163 -13.51 3.95 -12.45
N PRO A 164 -12.37 3.27 -12.63
CA PRO A 164 -12.01 2.72 -13.93
C PRO A 164 -13.14 1.84 -14.48
N GLY A 165 -13.66 2.18 -15.65
CA GLY A 165 -14.80 1.48 -16.27
C GLY A 165 -16.19 2.00 -15.90
N GLU A 166 -16.30 3.02 -15.04
CA GLU A 166 -17.56 3.69 -14.72
C GLU A 166 -17.78 4.86 -15.70
N SER A 167 -18.96 4.92 -16.34
CA SER A 167 -19.31 6.00 -17.26
C SER A 167 -19.47 7.34 -16.51
N SER A 168 -18.89 8.41 -17.07
CA SER A 168 -18.83 9.75 -16.44
C SER A 168 -20.19 10.34 -16.05
N GLU A 169 -21.30 9.89 -16.66
CA GLU A 169 -22.66 10.32 -16.28
C GLU A 169 -23.11 9.78 -14.92
N ALA A 170 -22.69 8.58 -14.52
CA ALA A 170 -23.04 7.98 -13.22
C ALA A 170 -22.36 8.70 -12.04
N ALA A 171 -21.20 9.34 -12.29
CA ALA A 171 -20.48 10.13 -11.30
C ALA A 171 -21.18 11.46 -10.95
N SER A 172 -22.06 11.96 -11.84
CA SER A 172 -22.77 13.24 -11.64
C SER A 172 -24.10 13.11 -10.91
N THR A 173 -24.71 11.92 -10.86
CA THR A 173 -26.08 11.70 -10.33
C THR A 173 -26.14 11.33 -8.85
N ALA A 174 -25.01 11.16 -8.18
CA ALA A 174 -24.95 10.75 -6.77
C ALA A 174 -24.84 11.93 -5.79
N SER A 175 -24.83 13.18 -6.26
CA SER A 175 -24.93 14.37 -5.38
C SER A 175 -26.39 14.64 -5.04
N PRO A 176 -26.82 14.49 -3.76
CA PRO A 176 -28.09 15.05 -3.30
C PRO A 176 -28.06 16.58 -3.26
#